data_AF-A0A259CT01-F1
#
_entry.id   AF-A0A259CT01-F1
#
_cell.length_a   1.000
_cell.length_b   1.000
_cell.length_c   1.000
_cell.angle_alpha   90.00
_cell.angle_beta   90.00
_cell.angle_gamma   90.00
#
_symmetry.space_group_name_H-M   'P 1'
#
loop_
_entity.id
_entity.type
_entity.pdbx_description
1 polymer ?
#
loop_
_entity_poly.entity_id
_entity_poly.type
_entity_poly.pdbx_seq_one_letter_code
_entity_poly.pdbx_strand_id
1 'polypeptide(L)'
;MQVEFIKENALLIGLAVGSGITLLWPLLNRGAAGVPNISPTEAVMLMSRSKPLILDVRDAAEFDVGHIQGAKHIPLAELAGRMKE
;
A
#
# COMPACT_ATOMS: atom_id res chain seq x y z
N MET A 1 1.17 45.59 -4.29
CA MET A 1 1.11 44.85 -3.00
C MET A 1 1.04 43.35 -3.22
N GLN A 2 -0.02 42.79 -3.84
CA GLN A 2 -0.12 41.34 -4.08
C GLN A 2 0.93 40.78 -5.05
N VAL A 3 1.26 41.51 -6.11
CA VAL A 3 2.26 41.10 -7.11
C VAL A 3 3.68 41.06 -6.51
N GLU A 4 3.99 41.97 -5.58
CA GLU A 4 5.31 42.02 -4.94
C GLU A 4 5.51 40.86 -3.95
N PHE A 5 4.48 40.50 -3.18
CA PHE A 5 4.50 39.32 -2.32
C PHE A 5 4.85 38.03 -3.10
N ILE A 6 4.27 37.84 -4.29
CA ILE A 6 4.52 36.64 -5.12
C ILE A 6 5.96 36.62 -5.62
N LYS A 7 6.52 37.76 -6.04
CA LYS A 7 7.91 37.85 -6.52
C LYS A 7 8.91 37.61 -5.39
N GLU A 8 8.68 38.21 -4.23
CA GLU A 8 9.56 38.10 -3.05
C GLU A 8 9.55 36.67 -2.48
N ASN A 9 8.43 35.97 -2.58
CA ASN A 9 8.25 34.63 -2.00
C ASN A 9 8.18 33.52 -3.05
N ALA A 10 8.61 33.78 -4.29
CA ALA A 10 8.50 32.83 -5.39
C ALA A 10 9.13 31.47 -5.06
N LEU A 11 10.29 31.46 -4.39
CA LEU A 11 10.96 30.23 -3.94
C LEU A 11 10.14 29.48 -2.87
N LEU A 12 9.58 30.18 -1.88
CA LEU A 12 8.78 29.57 -0.81
C LEU A 12 7.46 29.03 -1.35
N ILE A 13 6.83 29.74 -2.28
CA ILE A 13 5.61 29.28 -2.97
C ILE A 13 5.94 28.05 -3.82
N GLY A 14 7.04 28.06 -4.57
CA GLY A 14 7.48 26.90 -5.34
C GLY A 14 7.77 25.68 -4.46
N LEU A 15 8.42 25.87 -3.32
CA LEU A 15 8.66 24.82 -2.34
C LEU A 15 7.34 24.29 -1.75
N ALA A 16 6.42 25.17 -1.36
CA ALA A 16 5.12 24.80 -0.82
C ALA A 16 4.29 24.00 -1.84
N VAL A 17 4.18 24.48 -3.08
CA VAL A 17 3.46 23.77 -4.15
C VAL A 17 4.14 22.44 -4.47
N GLY A 18 5.46 22.43 -4.65
CA GLY A 18 6.22 21.21 -4.91
C GLY A 18 6.04 20.17 -3.80
N SER A 19 6.13 20.59 -2.54
CA SER A 19 5.88 19.73 -1.38
C SER A 19 4.43 19.23 -1.31
N GLY A 20 3.45 20.06 -1.67
CA GLY A 20 2.05 19.66 -1.76
C GLY A 20 1.84 18.58 -2.82
N ILE A 21 2.45 18.74 -3.99
CA ILE A 21 2.39 17.75 -5.07
C ILE A 21 3.03 16.43 -4.64
N THR A 22 4.24 16.47 -4.06
CA THR A 22 4.93 15.25 -3.63
C THR A 22 4.22 14.54 -2.48
N LEU A 23 3.55 15.25 -1.58
CA LEU A 23 2.73 14.65 -0.52
C LEU A 23 1.45 14.01 -1.05
N LEU A 24 0.90 14.51 -2.16
CA LEU A 24 -0.26 13.91 -2.82
C LEU A 24 0.12 12.72 -3.73
N TRP A 25 1.38 12.62 -4.15
CA TRP A 25 1.90 11.57 -5.03
C TRP A 25 1.61 10.13 -4.55
N PRO A 26 1.81 9.78 -3.26
CA PRO A 26 1.53 8.43 -2.77
C PRO A 26 0.05 8.08 -2.82
N LEU A 27 -0.85 9.06 -2.75
CA LEU A 27 -2.31 8.83 -2.77
C LEU A 27 -2.77 8.33 -4.14
N LEU A 28 -2.20 8.90 -5.21
CA LEU A 28 -2.40 8.46 -6.59
C LEU A 28 -1.68 7.12 -6.86
N ASN A 29 -0.52 6.94 -6.22
CA ASN A 29 0.32 5.76 -6.37
C ASN A 29 0.00 4.62 -5.39
N ARG A 30 -1.12 4.67 -4.66
CA ARG A 30 -1.54 3.53 -3.81
C ARG A 30 -1.82 2.24 -4.59
N GLY A 31 -2.00 2.34 -5.91
CA GLY A 31 -2.01 1.20 -6.84
C GLY A 31 -0.71 1.01 -7.65
N ALA A 32 0.30 1.87 -7.48
CA ALA A 32 1.50 1.91 -8.32
C ALA A 32 2.52 0.80 -8.02
N ALA A 33 2.29 -0.05 -7.01
CA ALA A 33 3.02 -1.30 -6.89
C ALA A 33 2.70 -2.29 -8.04
N GLY A 34 1.75 -1.95 -8.93
CA GLY A 34 1.32 -2.81 -10.03
C GLY A 34 0.46 -3.99 -9.58
N VAL A 35 0.12 -4.04 -8.27
CA VAL A 35 -0.72 -5.09 -7.68
C VAL A 35 -2.13 -4.52 -7.47
N PRO A 36 -3.17 -5.11 -8.08
CA PRO A 36 -4.56 -4.71 -7.83
C PRO A 36 -4.92 -4.90 -6.35
N ASN A 37 -5.44 -3.85 -5.72
CA ASN A 37 -6.12 -4.00 -4.44
C ASN A 37 -7.53 -4.51 -4.68
N ILE A 38 -7.92 -5.53 -3.93
CA ILE A 38 -9.24 -6.15 -4.02
C ILE A 38 -10.00 -5.96 -2.72
N SER A 39 -11.31 -5.82 -2.83
CA SER A 39 -12.24 -5.82 -1.70
C SER A 39 -12.41 -7.23 -1.11
N PRO A 40 -12.92 -7.36 0.13
CA PRO A 40 -13.20 -8.68 0.73
C PRO A 40 -14.17 -9.53 -0.11
N THR A 41 -15.16 -8.90 -0.75
CA THR A 41 -16.12 -9.61 -1.62
C THR A 41 -15.46 -10.14 -2.89
N GLU A 42 -14.58 -9.36 -3.51
CA GLU A 42 -13.78 -9.80 -4.66
C GLU A 42 -12.81 -10.92 -4.27
N ALA A 43 -12.20 -10.86 -3.09
CA ALA A 43 -11.34 -11.92 -2.57
C ALA A 43 -12.10 -13.26 -2.44
N VAL A 44 -13.31 -13.26 -1.87
CA VAL A 44 -14.15 -14.47 -1.78
C VAL A 44 -14.49 -15.01 -3.17
N MET A 45 -14.83 -14.14 -4.12
CA MET A 45 -15.12 -14.53 -5.50
C MET A 45 -13.91 -15.16 -6.19
N LEU A 46 -12.71 -14.62 -5.97
CA LEU A 46 -11.46 -15.19 -6.47
C LEU A 46 -11.16 -16.54 -5.82
N MET A 47 -11.30 -16.65 -4.50
CA MET A 47 -11.11 -17.90 -3.76
C MET A 47 -11.96 -19.04 -4.31
N SER A 48 -13.23 -18.75 -4.64
CA SER A 48 -14.14 -19.73 -5.22
C SER A 48 -13.79 -20.14 -6.65
N ARG A 49 -13.19 -19.26 -7.45
CA ARG A 49 -13.00 -19.46 -8.90
C ARG A 49 -11.63 -20.00 -9.26
N SER A 50 -10.58 -19.50 -8.61
CA SER A 50 -9.19 -19.70 -9.03
C SER A 50 -8.29 -20.35 -7.99
N LYS A 51 -8.81 -20.66 -6.78
CA LYS A 51 -8.03 -21.25 -5.67
C LYS A 51 -6.64 -20.58 -5.51
N PRO A 52 -6.61 -19.24 -5.29
CA PRO A 52 -5.37 -18.50 -5.22
C PRO A 52 -4.56 -18.92 -3.99
N LEU A 53 -3.24 -18.71 -4.05
CA LEU A 53 -2.41 -18.71 -2.86
C LEU A 53 -2.78 -17.50 -2.00
N ILE A 54 -3.17 -17.77 -0.76
CA ILE A 54 -3.41 -16.73 0.24
C ILE A 54 -2.18 -16.68 1.13
N LEU A 55 -1.48 -15.55 1.12
CA LEU A 55 -0.31 -15.32 1.95
C LEU A 55 -0.67 -14.33 3.06
N ASP A 56 -0.58 -14.78 4.30
CA ASP A 56 -0.77 -13.95 5.49
C ASP A 56 0.60 -13.54 6.03
N VAL A 57 0.84 -12.22 6.06
CA VAL A 57 2.12 -11.63 6.46
C VAL A 57 2.10 -11.00 7.85
N ARG A 58 0.99 -11.19 8.59
CA ARG A 58 0.81 -10.73 9.97
C ARG A 58 1.71 -11.48 10.95
N ASP A 59 1.77 -11.02 12.20
CA ASP A 59 2.53 -11.70 13.25
C ASP A 59 1.86 -13.03 13.64
N ALA A 60 2.62 -13.95 14.22
CA ALA A 60 2.14 -15.28 14.61
C ALA A 60 0.95 -15.23 15.58
N ALA A 61 1.00 -14.32 16.57
CA ALA A 61 -0.08 -14.17 17.54
C ALA A 61 -1.41 -13.74 16.88
N GLU A 62 -1.37 -12.90 15.84
CA GLU A 62 -2.56 -12.47 15.10
C GLU A 62 -3.11 -13.59 14.21
N PHE A 63 -2.21 -14.40 13.64
CA PHE A 63 -2.57 -15.56 12.83
C PHE A 63 -3.26 -16.64 13.69
N ASP A 64 -2.76 -16.87 14.90
CA ASP A 64 -3.30 -17.86 15.84
C ASP A 64 -4.69 -17.50 16.38
N VAL A 65 -4.97 -16.20 16.57
CA VAL A 65 -6.31 -15.72 16.98
C VAL A 65 -7.37 -15.98 15.91
N GLY A 66 -6.97 -15.96 14.64
CA GLY A 66 -7.86 -16.27 13.53
C GLY A 66 -7.27 -15.88 12.17
N HIS A 67 -7.41 -16.79 11.21
CA HIS A 67 -6.91 -16.62 9.85
C HIS A 67 -7.81 -17.29 8.81
N ILE A 68 -7.58 -16.96 7.55
CA ILE A 68 -8.29 -17.58 6.43
C ILE A 68 -7.82 -19.03 6.27
N GLN A 69 -8.74 -19.97 6.21
CA GLN A 69 -8.42 -21.39 6.05
C GLN A 69 -7.60 -21.64 4.77
N GLY A 70 -6.48 -22.36 4.91
CA GLY A 70 -5.57 -22.66 3.80
C GLY A 70 -4.63 -21.52 3.43
N ALA A 71 -4.63 -20.42 4.19
CA ALA A 71 -3.60 -19.39 4.05
C ALA A 71 -2.24 -19.92 4.51
N LYS A 72 -1.21 -19.52 3.76
CA LYS A 72 0.18 -19.71 4.14
C LYS A 72 0.61 -18.54 5.00
N HIS A 73 1.16 -18.83 6.18
CA HIS A 73 1.66 -17.81 7.08
C HIS A 73 3.17 -17.62 6.92
N ILE A 74 3.58 -16.42 6.55
CA ILE A 74 4.99 -16.01 6.53
C ILE A 74 5.05 -14.56 7.03
N PRO A 75 5.44 -14.31 8.29
CA PRO A 75 5.57 -12.96 8.82
C PRO A 75 6.41 -12.07 7.92
N LEU A 76 6.04 -10.79 7.80
CA LEU A 76 6.70 -9.85 6.89
C LEU A 76 8.23 -9.78 7.11
N ALA A 77 8.69 -9.90 8.35
CA ALA A 77 10.10 -9.90 8.72
C ALA A 77 10.89 -11.11 8.13
N GLU A 78 10.22 -12.24 7.92
CA GLU A 78 10.82 -13.47 7.41
C GLU A 78 10.62 -13.66 5.90
N LEU A 79 9.67 -12.92 5.32
CA LEU A 79 9.21 -13.11 3.95
C LEU A 79 10.34 -13.11 2.92
N ALA A 80 11.27 -12.15 3.03
CA ALA A 80 12.41 -12.04 2.11
C ALA A 80 13.29 -13.31 2.08
N GLY A 81 13.44 -14.01 3.21
CA GLY A 81 14.20 -15.26 3.31
C GLY A 81 13.44 -16.49 2.84
N ARG A 82 12.10 -16.41 2.78
CA ARG A 82 11.19 -17.53 2.53
C ARG A 82 10.44 -17.43 1.20
N MET A 83 10.88 -16.56 0.29
CA MET A 83 10.28 -16.32 -1.04
C MET A 83 10.16 -17.55 -1.95
N LYS A 84 10.89 -18.64 -1.66
CA LYS A 84 10.90 -19.86 -2.48
C LYS A 84 9.91 -20.92 -2.02
N GLU A 85 9.30 -20.74 -0.86
CA GLU A 85 8.29 -21.67 -0.36
C GLU A 85 6.99 -21.50 -1.12
#